data_AF-A0A7U6KHK0-F1
#
_entry.id   AF-A0A7U6KHK0-F1
#
_cell.length_a   1.000
_cell.length_b   1.000
_cell.length_c   1.000
_cell.angle_alpha   90.00
_cell.angle_beta   90.00
_cell.angle_gamma   90.00
#
_symmetry.space_group_name_H-M   'P 1'
#
loop_
_entity.id
_entity.type
_entity.pdbx_description
1 polymer ?
#
loop_
_entity_poly.entity_id
_entity_poly.type
_entity_poly.pdbx_seq_one_letter_code
_entity_poly.pdbx_strand_id
1 'polypeptide(L)'
;MNDENFLKHPNLKNLDPRKKGILSNLLKESKGKPMNQCFPAIMKANQTLQAQGLSFSPKESSAIMDLLSADMNPADRARFEMMKNMMNNMKH
;
A
#
# COMPACT_ATOMS: atom_id res chain seq x y z
N MET A 1 -1.77 -20.49 2.33
CA MET A 1 -0.64 -20.03 1.50
C MET A 1 -1.22 -19.16 0.41
N ASN A 2 -1.15 -17.83 0.52
CA ASN A 2 -1.56 -16.88 -0.53
C ASN A 2 -0.86 -15.55 -0.25
N ASP A 3 0.47 -15.62 -0.14
CA ASP A 3 1.35 -14.50 0.14
C ASP A 3 1.94 -13.90 -1.16
N GLU A 4 1.60 -14.42 -2.34
CA GLU A 4 2.27 -14.10 -3.61
C GLU A 4 1.50 -13.18 -4.56
N ASN A 5 0.28 -12.74 -4.23
CA ASN A 5 -0.49 -11.89 -5.15
C ASN A 5 0.23 -10.55 -5.45
N PHE A 6 1.04 -10.03 -4.51
CA PHE A 6 1.83 -8.83 -4.77
C PHE A 6 3.01 -9.05 -5.73
N LEU A 7 3.57 -10.26 -5.79
CA LEU A 7 4.63 -10.61 -6.74
C LEU A 7 4.12 -10.72 -8.18
N LYS A 8 2.80 -10.86 -8.36
CA LYS A 8 2.16 -10.87 -9.69
C LYS A 8 2.05 -9.48 -10.30
N HIS A 9 2.14 -8.40 -9.51
CA HIS A 9 2.12 -7.06 -10.08
C HIS A 9 3.46 -6.74 -10.76
N PRO A 10 3.46 -6.40 -12.06
CA PRO A 10 4.70 -6.09 -12.78
C PRO A 10 5.45 -4.90 -12.18
N ASN A 11 4.73 -3.94 -11.60
CA ASN A 11 5.30 -2.77 -10.92
C ASN A 11 5.99 -3.10 -9.59
N LEU A 12 5.70 -4.26 -8.99
CA LEU A 12 6.26 -4.70 -7.70
C LEU A 12 7.37 -5.76 -7.87
N LYS A 13 7.57 -6.26 -9.09
CA LYS A 13 8.53 -7.33 -9.41
C LYS A 13 9.98 -6.89 -9.18
N ASN A 14 10.30 -5.65 -9.55
CA ASN A 14 11.63 -5.04 -9.43
C ASN A 14 11.81 -4.18 -8.16
N LEU A 15 10.95 -4.34 -7.15
CA LEU A 15 11.11 -3.65 -5.87
C LEU A 15 12.43 -4.04 -5.18
N ASP A 16 13.08 -3.05 -4.54
CA ASP A 16 14.20 -3.28 -3.62
C ASP A 16 13.78 -4.28 -2.54
N PRO A 17 14.63 -5.26 -2.19
CA PRO A 17 14.30 -6.28 -1.20
C PRO A 17 13.85 -5.71 0.15
N ARG A 18 14.37 -4.54 0.56
CA ARG A 18 13.95 -3.85 1.78
C ARG A 18 12.50 -3.38 1.71
N LYS A 19 12.13 -2.80 0.57
CA LYS A 19 10.74 -2.38 0.31
C LYS A 19 9.80 -3.59 0.23
N LYS A 20 10.23 -4.72 -0.34
CA LYS A 20 9.43 -5.96 -0.39
C LYS A 20 9.09 -6.48 0.99
N GLY A 21 10.04 -6.48 1.94
CA GLY A 21 9.79 -6.90 3.32
C GLY A 21 8.74 -6.05 4.01
N ILE A 22 8.87 -4.72 3.89
CA ILE A 22 7.92 -3.75 4.46
C ILE A 22 6.54 -3.89 3.82
N LEU A 23 6.49 -4.03 2.49
CA LEU A 23 5.24 -4.22 1.77
C LEU A 23 4.55 -5.54 2.15
N SER A 24 5.30 -6.63 2.30
CA SER A 24 4.74 -7.92 2.70
C SER A 24 4.11 -7.83 4.09
N ASN A 25 4.77 -7.16 5.04
CA ASN A 25 4.22 -6.89 6.37
C ASN A 25 2.98 -5.99 6.30
N LEU A 26 3.05 -4.91 5.51
CA LEU A 26 1.92 -4.00 5.30
C LEU A 26 0.70 -4.75 4.77
N LEU A 27 0.87 -5.58 3.74
CA LEU A 27 -0.19 -6.38 3.16
C LEU A 27 -0.75 -7.37 4.16
N LYS A 28 0.10 -8.05 4.95
CA LYS A 28 -0.36 -8.94 6.02
C LYS A 28 -1.17 -8.22 7.09
N GLU A 29 -0.74 -7.04 7.51
CA GLU A 29 -1.47 -6.23 8.50
C GLU A 29 -2.76 -5.65 7.95
N SER A 30 -2.81 -5.37 6.65
CA SER A 30 -3.94 -4.71 5.96
C SER A 30 -4.94 -5.69 5.36
N LYS A 31 -4.55 -6.95 5.13
CA LYS A 31 -5.39 -7.98 4.50
C LYS A 31 -6.63 -8.24 5.33
N GLY A 32 -7.80 -8.07 4.71
CA GLY A 32 -9.10 -8.26 5.37
C GLY A 32 -9.44 -7.19 6.42
N LYS A 33 -8.65 -6.12 6.54
CA LYS A 33 -8.91 -5.01 7.45
C LYS A 33 -9.43 -3.78 6.70
N PRO A 34 -10.34 -3.01 7.32
CA PRO A 34 -10.79 -1.75 6.75
C PRO A 34 -9.67 -0.70 6.73
N MET A 35 -9.76 0.26 5.80
CA MET A 35 -8.70 1.23 5.50
C MET A 35 -8.24 2.06 6.72
N ASN A 36 -9.15 2.37 7.63
CA ASN A 36 -8.88 3.04 8.91
C ASN A 36 -7.89 2.26 9.80
N GLN A 37 -7.86 0.93 9.69
CA GLN A 37 -6.87 0.08 10.36
C GLN A 37 -5.60 -0.15 9.53
N CYS A 38 -5.67 0.07 8.21
CA CYS A 38 -4.51 0.00 7.34
C CYS A 38 -3.65 1.28 7.44
N PHE A 39 -4.25 2.43 7.74
CA PHE A 39 -3.55 3.72 7.80
C PHE A 39 -2.34 3.75 8.75
N PRO A 40 -2.43 3.24 10.01
CA PRO A 40 -1.27 3.13 10.89
C PRO A 40 -0.18 2.22 10.33
N ALA A 41 -0.57 1.12 9.67
CA ALA A 41 0.37 0.20 9.05
C ALA A 41 1.09 0.85 7.85
N ILE A 42 0.38 1.61 7.01
CA ILE A 42 0.95 2.39 5.89
C ILE A 42 1.92 3.44 6.43
N MET A 43 1.54 4.13 7.51
CA MET A 43 2.38 5.16 8.12
C MET A 43 3.67 4.55 8.69
N LYS A 44 3.58 3.41 9.38
CA LYS A 44 4.73 2.67 9.90
C LYS A 44 5.63 2.14 8.78
N ALA A 45 5.04 1.65 7.69
CA ALA A 45 5.77 1.24 6.50
C ALA A 45 6.54 2.42 5.88
N ASN A 46 5.89 3.57 5.71
CA ASN A 46 6.52 4.79 5.20
C ASN A 46 7.63 5.32 6.12
N GLN A 47 7.43 5.33 7.44
CA GLN A 47 8.47 5.72 8.40
C GLN A 47 9.69 4.80 8.31
N THR A 48 9.47 3.49 8.21
CA THR A 48 10.54 2.51 8.07
C THR A 48 11.33 2.71 6.78
N LEU A 49 10.63 3.01 5.69
CA LEU A 49 11.25 3.34 4.41
C LEU A 49 12.06 4.64 4.48
N GLN A 50 11.48 5.70 5.04
CA GLN A 50 12.14 6.99 5.18
C GLN A 50 13.40 6.88 6.03
N ALA A 51 13.38 6.10 7.12
CA ALA A 51 14.56 5.84 7.94
C ALA A 51 15.71 5.18 7.16
N GLN A 52 15.39 4.47 6.07
CA GLN A 52 16.35 3.83 5.17
C GLN A 52 16.69 4.68 3.95
N GLY A 53 16.20 5.93 3.87
CA GLY A 53 16.34 6.79 2.68
C GLY A 53 15.55 6.27 1.48
N LEU A 54 14.54 5.44 1.71
CA LEU A 54 13.69 4.86 0.68
C LEU A 54 12.28 5.45 0.77
N SER A 55 11.55 5.36 -0.34
CA SER A 55 10.12 5.69 -0.39
C SER A 55 9.45 4.85 -1.47
N PHE A 56 8.15 4.62 -1.34
CA PHE A 56 7.37 4.05 -2.43
C PHE A 56 7.21 5.09 -3.53
N SER A 57 7.59 4.72 -4.75
CA SER A 57 7.31 5.53 -5.94
C SER A 57 5.81 5.57 -6.22
N PRO A 58 5.32 6.58 -6.96
CA PRO A 58 3.89 6.68 -7.32
C PRO A 58 3.35 5.43 -8.02
N LYS A 59 4.19 4.76 -8.82
CA LYS A 59 3.86 3.50 -9.50
C LYS A 59 3.74 2.34 -8.53
N GLU A 60 4.68 2.22 -7.58
CA GLU A 60 4.66 1.20 -6.54
C GLU A 60 3.44 1.40 -5.63
N SER A 61 3.23 2.61 -5.09
CA SER A 61 2.07 2.93 -4.28
C SER A 61 0.77 2.61 -5.01
N SER A 62 0.60 3.01 -6.28
CA SER A 62 -0.63 2.68 -7.02
C SER A 62 -0.87 1.17 -7.10
N ALA A 63 0.18 0.37 -7.35
CA ALA A 63 0.05 -1.09 -7.39
C ALA A 63 -0.25 -1.71 -6.01
N ILE A 64 0.33 -1.17 -4.93
CA ILE A 64 0.05 -1.59 -3.56
C ILE A 64 -1.43 -1.31 -3.24
N MET A 65 -1.90 -0.12 -3.61
CA MET A 65 -3.28 0.30 -3.43
C MET A 65 -4.25 -0.55 -4.26
N ASP A 66 -3.93 -0.87 -5.51
CA ASP A 66 -4.73 -1.80 -6.32
C ASP A 66 -4.83 -3.17 -5.64
N LEU A 67 -3.71 -3.70 -5.14
CA LEU A 67 -3.69 -5.00 -4.46
C LEU A 67 -4.51 -4.99 -3.16
N LEU A 68 -4.34 -3.94 -2.35
CA LEU A 68 -5.13 -3.75 -1.13
C LEU A 68 -6.62 -3.62 -1.46
N SER A 69 -6.94 -2.86 -2.50
CA SER A 69 -8.32 -2.64 -2.94
C SER A 69 -8.97 -3.88 -3.55
N ALA A 70 -8.19 -4.82 -4.08
CA ALA A 70 -8.67 -6.07 -4.64
C ALA A 70 -9.22 -7.04 -3.57
N ASP A 71 -8.67 -6.97 -2.35
CA ASP A 71 -9.14 -7.75 -1.19
C ASP A 71 -10.12 -6.93 -0.31
N MET A 72 -10.36 -5.64 -0.60
CA MET A 72 -11.30 -4.78 0.14
C MET A 72 -12.71 -4.82 -0.45
N ASN A 73 -13.71 -4.62 0.41
CA ASN A 73 -15.10 -4.50 -0.01
C ASN A 73 -15.31 -3.17 -0.80
N PRO A 74 -16.28 -3.07 -1.73
CA PRO A 74 -16.49 -1.88 -2.56
C PRO A 74 -16.66 -0.58 -1.77
N ALA A 75 -17.24 -0.66 -0.57
CA ALA A 75 -17.40 0.47 0.33
C ALA A 75 -16.05 1.03 0.85
N ASP A 76 -15.09 0.17 1.19
CA ASP A 76 -13.77 0.59 1.65
C ASP A 76 -12.91 1.11 0.49
N ARG A 77 -13.05 0.51 -0.71
CA ARG A 77 -12.41 1.02 -1.93
C ARG A 77 -12.89 2.44 -2.28
N ALA A 78 -14.19 2.72 -2.16
CA ALA A 78 -14.73 4.05 -2.41
C ALA A 78 -14.18 5.09 -1.42
N ARG A 79 -14.08 4.73 -0.13
CA ARG A 79 -13.45 5.58 0.90
C ARG A 79 -11.96 5.81 0.60
N PHE A 80 -11.27 4.79 0.12
CA PHE A 80 -9.86 4.88 -0.26
C PHE A 80 -9.64 5.88 -1.41
N GLU A 81 -10.39 5.75 -2.51
CA GLU A 81 -10.31 6.68 -3.65
C GLU A 81 -10.65 8.12 -3.25
N MET A 82 -11.64 8.30 -2.37
CA MET A 82 -12.01 9.61 -1.85
C MET A 82 -10.86 10.25 -1.05
N MET A 83 -10.17 9.46 -0.22
CA MET A 83 -9.03 9.92 0.58
C MET A 83 -7.80 10.23 -0.28
N LYS A 84 -7.55 9.41 -1.31
CA LYS A 84 -6.50 9.63 -2.32
C LYS A 84 -6.73 10.94 -3.07
N ASN A 85 -7.96 11.20 -3.51
CA ASN A 85 -8.31 12.47 -4.16
C ASN A 85 -8.15 13.66 -3.22
N MET A 86 -8.52 13.51 -1.94
CA MET A 86 -8.35 14.58 -0.95
C MET A 86 -6.86 14.91 -0.69
N MET A 87 -6.00 13.90 -0.57
CA MET A 87 -4.54 14.09 -0.44
C MET A 87 -3.90 14.70 -1.69
N ASN A 88 -4.42 14.39 -2.88
CA ASN A 88 -3.96 14.99 -4.14
C ASN A 88 -4.40 16.46 -4.26
N ASN A 89 -5.62 16.79 -3.82
CA ASN A 89 -6.18 18.14 -3.88
C ASN A 89 -5.61 19.12 -2.84
N MET A 90 -4.98 18.63 -1.76
CA MET A 90 -4.33 19.49 -0.76
C MET A 90 -2.91 19.98 -1.16
N LYS A 91 -2.44 19.66 -2.38
CA LYS A 91 -1.16 20.15 -2.92
C LYS A 91 -1.33 21.36 -3.87
N HIS A 92 -2.30 22.24 -3.62
CA HIS A 92 -2.42 23.52 -4.32
C HIS A 92 -2.05 24.67 -3.40
#